data_AF-A0A9P9P5P1-F1
#
_entry.id   AF-A0A9P9P5P1-F1
#
_cell.length_a   1.000
_cell.length_b   1.000
_cell.length_c   1.000
_cell.angle_alpha   90.00
_cell.angle_beta   90.00
_cell.angle_gamma   90.00
#
_symmetry.space_group_name_H-M   'P 1'
#
loop_
_entity.id
_entity.type
_entity.pdbx_description
1 polymer ?
#
loop_
_entity_poly.entity_id
_entity_poly.type
_entity_poly.pdbx_seq_one_letter_code
_entity_poly.pdbx_strand_id
1 'polypeptide(L)'
;MRPLLLHTSIAVSIFQTVPPNLVRAQHTLRCMDLNHVYTHQHRNPTSNRPSKMSNISLSDLQFISREELAQDIQKAQSSSPSSSLPPSLAVVDVRDSDHIGGHIRGSTWLPSNELDYKTPELVRTLRDKDVVVFHCALSQQRGPSAALRYLREKQRLDPGSGVESKREVKEGEGEVQKEADVGAEQRAKKKQKVYVLRGGFTEWQEKYGADERLTEGWQKDIWEFGY
;
A
#
# COMPACT_ATOMS: atom_id res chain seq x y z
N MET A 1 61.40 -32.23 18.77
CA MET A 1 60.75 -33.39 18.14
C MET A 1 59.87 -32.89 16.99
N ARG A 2 60.27 -33.17 15.73
CA ARG A 2 59.45 -33.12 14.50
C ARG A 2 58.86 -34.53 14.28
N PRO A 3 57.71 -34.76 13.60
CA PRO A 3 57.52 -34.60 12.12
C PRO A 3 56.12 -34.03 11.71
N LEU A 4 55.96 -33.23 10.65
CA LEU A 4 55.82 -33.46 9.18
C LEU A 4 54.38 -33.77 8.67
N LEU A 5 53.94 -32.89 7.74
CA LEU A 5 53.16 -33.11 6.49
C LEU A 5 51.67 -33.56 6.65
N LEU A 6 50.70 -33.24 5.79
CA LEU A 6 50.68 -32.92 4.35
C LEU A 6 49.54 -31.93 4.00
N HIS A 7 49.78 -31.14 2.96
CA HIS A 7 48.78 -30.47 2.13
C HIS A 7 48.10 -31.48 1.18
N THR A 8 46.81 -31.29 0.87
CA THR A 8 46.22 -31.78 -0.39
C THR A 8 45.26 -30.73 -0.98
N SER A 9 45.74 -30.09 -2.06
CA SER A 9 44.93 -29.37 -3.05
C SER A 9 44.20 -30.39 -3.92
N ILE A 10 42.90 -30.19 -4.15
CA ILE A 10 42.15 -30.92 -5.17
C ILE A 10 41.76 -29.90 -6.24
N ALA A 11 42.58 -29.85 -7.29
CA ALA A 11 42.23 -29.23 -8.56
C ALA A 11 41.48 -30.27 -9.39
N VAL A 12 40.22 -29.98 -9.75
CA VAL A 12 39.47 -30.75 -10.74
C VAL A 12 39.57 -30.00 -12.05
N SER A 13 40.50 -30.45 -12.89
CA SER A 13 40.62 -30.09 -14.30
C SER A 13 40.02 -31.25 -15.09
N ILE A 14 38.87 -31.05 -15.72
CA ILE A 14 38.30 -32.03 -16.66
C ILE A 14 38.44 -31.46 -18.06
N PHE A 15 39.24 -32.21 -18.81
CA PHE A 15 39.60 -32.06 -20.21
C PHE A 15 38.38 -32.12 -21.14
N GLN A 16 38.52 -31.38 -22.25
CA GLN A 16 37.73 -31.47 -23.46
C GLN A 16 37.68 -32.91 -24.00
N THR A 17 36.51 -33.30 -24.52
CA THR A 17 36.41 -34.23 -25.65
C THR A 17 35.31 -33.76 -26.59
N VAL A 18 35.73 -33.30 -27.76
CA VAL A 18 34.91 -32.94 -28.92
C VAL A 18 34.71 -34.20 -29.78
N PRO A 19 33.48 -34.55 -30.21
CA PRO A 19 33.29 -35.51 -31.29
C PRO A 19 33.21 -34.80 -32.66
N PRO A 20 33.84 -35.36 -33.72
CA PRO A 20 33.82 -34.82 -35.08
C PRO A 20 32.76 -35.51 -35.99
N ASN A 21 32.62 -34.92 -37.19
CA ASN A 21 31.90 -35.35 -38.41
C ASN A 21 30.49 -34.78 -38.64
N LEU A 22 30.35 -33.87 -39.62
CA LEU A 22 30.13 -34.11 -41.08
C LEU A 22 28.61 -34.25 -41.31
N VAL A 23 27.94 -33.31 -41.97
CA VAL A 23 27.79 -33.31 -43.43
C VAL A 23 27.44 -31.90 -43.96
N ARG A 24 28.11 -31.62 -45.08
CA ARG A 24 27.99 -30.54 -46.04
C ARG A 24 26.61 -30.51 -46.72
N ALA A 25 25.93 -29.37 -46.73
CA ALA A 25 24.89 -29.06 -47.70
C ALA A 25 25.16 -27.67 -48.29
N GLN A 26 25.59 -27.67 -49.55
CA GLN A 26 25.72 -26.50 -50.41
C GLN A 26 24.34 -26.11 -50.97
N HIS A 27 24.28 -24.90 -51.56
CA HIS A 27 23.20 -24.37 -52.41
C HIS A 27 21.92 -23.99 -51.65
N THR A 28 21.36 -22.78 -51.76
CA THR A 28 21.30 -21.84 -52.87
C THR A 28 21.14 -20.41 -52.33
N LEU A 29 22.00 -19.48 -52.77
CA LEU A 29 21.71 -18.05 -52.73
C LEU A 29 20.63 -17.78 -53.77
N ARG A 30 19.42 -17.46 -53.32
CA ARG A 30 18.38 -16.88 -54.17
C ARG A 30 18.28 -15.40 -53.82
N CYS A 31 18.68 -14.56 -54.77
CA CYS A 31 18.41 -13.13 -54.78
C CYS A 31 16.92 -12.92 -54.46
N MET A 32 16.63 -12.08 -53.47
CA MET A 32 15.31 -11.48 -53.33
C MET A 32 15.45 -9.97 -53.45
N ASP A 33 14.77 -9.48 -54.47
CA ASP A 33 14.63 -8.11 -54.91
C ASP A 33 14.31 -7.14 -53.76
N LEU A 34 15.06 -6.04 -53.71
CA LEU A 34 14.54 -4.79 -53.15
C LEU A 34 13.48 -4.27 -54.12
N ASN A 35 12.21 -4.50 -53.82
CA ASN A 35 11.06 -3.63 -54.12
C ASN A 35 9.73 -4.40 -54.07
N HIS A 36 9.25 -4.76 -52.88
CA HIS A 36 7.80 -4.83 -52.68
C HIS A 36 7.45 -4.84 -51.18
N VAL A 37 6.25 -4.35 -50.89
CA VAL A 37 5.57 -4.34 -49.57
C VAL A 37 5.87 -3.11 -48.69
N TYR A 38 5.62 -1.94 -49.26
CA TYR A 38 5.04 -0.83 -48.52
C TYR A 38 3.56 -1.16 -48.30
N THR A 39 3.18 -1.62 -47.10
CA THR A 39 1.84 -1.57 -46.45
C THR A 39 1.66 -2.74 -45.47
N HIS A 40 2.27 -2.65 -44.29
CA HIS A 40 1.73 -3.34 -43.12
C HIS A 40 1.32 -2.29 -42.10
N GLN A 41 0.05 -1.90 -42.19
CA GLN A 41 -0.63 -1.19 -41.10
C GLN A 41 -0.63 -2.10 -39.87
N HIS A 42 0.24 -1.81 -38.92
CA HIS A 42 0.08 -2.28 -37.55
C HIS A 42 -1.18 -1.63 -36.96
N ARG A 43 -2.33 -2.29 -37.10
CA ARG A 43 -3.49 -2.02 -36.24
C ARG A 43 -3.15 -2.51 -34.85
N ASN A 44 -2.70 -1.60 -33.99
CA ASN A 44 -2.72 -1.81 -32.55
C ASN A 44 -4.18 -2.08 -32.14
N PRO A 45 -4.51 -3.22 -31.52
CA PRO A 45 -5.82 -3.39 -30.92
C PRO A 45 -5.85 -2.49 -29.68
N THR A 46 -6.31 -1.26 -29.84
CA THR A 46 -6.70 -0.43 -28.72
C THR A 46 -7.85 -1.16 -28.03
N SER A 47 -7.57 -1.89 -26.96
CA SER A 47 -8.61 -2.43 -26.09
C SER A 47 -9.31 -1.23 -25.46
N ASN A 48 -10.33 -0.73 -26.14
CA ASN A 48 -11.21 0.32 -25.64
C ASN A 48 -12.15 -0.34 -24.62
N ARG A 49 -11.58 -0.79 -23.50
CA ARG A 49 -12.34 -1.24 -22.35
C ARG A 49 -12.81 0.04 -21.68
N PRO A 50 -14.12 0.36 -21.68
CA PRO A 50 -14.60 1.55 -21.01
C PRO A 50 -14.19 1.45 -19.55
N SER A 51 -13.30 2.34 -19.11
CA SER A 51 -12.90 2.42 -17.71
C SER A 51 -14.19 2.73 -16.95
N LYS A 52 -14.64 1.78 -16.12
CA LYS A 52 -15.74 2.01 -15.17
C LYS A 52 -15.31 3.19 -14.31
N MET A 53 -15.82 4.39 -14.62
CA MET A 53 -15.46 5.58 -13.87
C MET A 53 -15.84 5.35 -12.41
N SER A 54 -14.91 5.61 -11.51
CA SER A 54 -15.15 5.46 -10.07
C SER A 54 -16.18 6.50 -9.64
N ASN A 55 -17.36 6.07 -9.18
CA ASN A 55 -18.42 6.96 -8.69
C ASN A 55 -18.15 7.56 -7.29
N ILE A 56 -16.94 7.40 -6.77
CA ILE A 56 -16.55 7.86 -5.43
C ILE A 56 -16.21 9.36 -5.49
N SER A 57 -16.89 10.15 -4.66
CA SER A 57 -16.69 11.60 -4.51
C SER A 57 -16.32 11.98 -3.07
N LEU A 58 -15.96 13.25 -2.85
CA LEU A 58 -15.62 13.78 -1.53
C LEU A 58 -16.75 13.62 -0.51
N SER A 59 -18.01 13.61 -0.95
CA SER A 59 -19.18 13.45 -0.07
C SER A 59 -19.31 12.04 0.51
N ASP A 60 -18.68 11.04 -0.13
CA ASP A 60 -18.70 9.65 0.33
C ASP A 60 -17.69 9.39 1.46
N LEU A 61 -16.75 10.32 1.67
CA LEU A 61 -15.71 10.20 2.68
C LEU A 61 -16.31 10.24 4.08
N GLN A 62 -15.87 9.29 4.89
CA GLN A 62 -16.17 9.26 6.31
C GLN A 62 -15.07 9.99 7.08
N PHE A 63 -15.43 10.54 8.24
CA PHE A 63 -14.53 11.29 9.09
C PHE A 63 -14.58 10.73 10.51
N ILE A 64 -13.43 10.71 11.19
CA ILE A 64 -13.28 10.27 12.58
C ILE A 64 -12.76 11.43 13.43
N SER A 65 -13.20 11.53 14.68
CA SER A 65 -12.69 12.52 15.63
C SER A 65 -11.35 12.09 16.24
N ARG A 66 -10.58 13.05 16.76
CA ARG A 66 -9.33 12.76 17.48
C ARG A 66 -9.58 11.94 18.75
N GLU A 67 -10.71 12.15 19.41
CA GLU A 67 -11.13 11.42 20.60
C GLU A 67 -11.38 9.94 20.29
N GLU A 68 -12.14 9.65 19.24
CA GLU A 68 -12.42 8.27 18.80
C GLU A 68 -11.13 7.55 18.41
N LEU A 69 -10.29 8.19 17.60
CA LEU A 69 -9.01 7.60 17.18
C LEU A 69 -8.08 7.35 18.39
N ALA A 70 -7.96 8.30 19.32
CA ALA A 70 -7.16 8.14 20.52
C ALA A 70 -7.66 6.99 21.41
N GLN A 71 -8.98 6.86 21.58
CA GLN A 71 -9.58 5.75 22.30
C GLN A 71 -9.29 4.40 21.64
N ASP A 72 -9.38 4.32 20.32
CA ASP A 72 -9.09 3.07 19.59
C ASP A 72 -7.62 2.65 19.74
N ILE A 73 -6.70 3.61 19.71
CA ILE A 73 -5.27 3.36 19.97
C ILE A 73 -5.04 2.89 21.42
N GLN A 74 -5.62 3.58 22.40
CA GLN A 74 -5.46 3.25 23.82
C GLN A 74 -6.07 1.88 24.18
N LYS A 75 -7.24 1.54 23.62
CA LYS A 75 -7.87 0.22 23.79
C LYS A 75 -6.99 -0.91 23.26
N ALA A 76 -6.25 -0.67 22.18
CA ALA A 76 -5.32 -1.67 21.69
C ALA A 76 -4.08 -1.79 22.57
N GLN A 77 -3.55 -0.67 23.09
CA GLN A 77 -2.40 -0.67 23.99
C GLN A 77 -2.66 -1.39 25.32
N SER A 78 -3.89 -1.36 25.85
CA SER A 78 -4.24 -2.12 27.05
C SER A 78 -4.25 -3.64 26.81
N SER A 79 -4.50 -4.08 25.58
CA SER A 79 -4.46 -5.49 25.19
C SER A 79 -3.05 -5.99 24.89
N SER A 80 -2.14 -5.11 24.45
CA SER A 80 -0.74 -5.43 24.23
C SER A 80 0.10 -4.14 24.33
N PRO A 81 1.04 -4.04 25.29
CA PRO A 81 1.82 -2.83 25.54
C PRO A 81 2.93 -2.59 24.50
N SER A 82 2.72 -2.99 23.25
CA SER A 82 3.62 -2.67 22.15
C SER A 82 3.49 -1.21 21.75
N SER A 83 4.60 -0.58 21.38
CA SER A 83 4.70 0.80 20.91
C SER A 83 4.02 1.05 19.54
N SER A 84 3.35 0.06 18.95
CA SER A 84 2.76 0.08 17.62
C SER A 84 1.24 0.22 17.63
N LEU A 85 0.69 0.78 16.55
CA LEU A 85 -0.75 0.81 16.28
C LEU A 85 -1.34 -0.62 16.26
N PRO A 86 -2.63 -0.78 16.60
CA PRO A 86 -3.31 -2.07 16.49
C PRO A 86 -3.11 -2.71 15.11
N PRO A 87 -2.92 -4.04 15.00
CA PRO A 87 -2.67 -4.70 13.73
C PRO A 87 -3.76 -4.47 12.67
N SER A 88 -5.01 -4.24 13.09
CA SER A 88 -6.16 -3.95 12.22
C SER A 88 -6.31 -2.48 11.81
N LEU A 89 -5.56 -1.56 12.42
CA LEU A 89 -5.59 -0.12 12.16
C LEU A 89 -4.34 0.32 11.40
N ALA A 90 -4.51 1.28 10.50
CA ALA A 90 -3.42 2.04 9.92
C ALA A 90 -3.77 3.53 9.93
N VAL A 91 -2.81 4.37 10.32
CA VAL A 91 -2.90 5.82 10.22
C VAL A 91 -1.88 6.28 9.19
N VAL A 92 -2.31 7.04 8.19
CA VAL A 92 -1.48 7.54 7.10
C VAL A 92 -1.39 9.06 7.22
N ASP A 93 -0.20 9.55 7.52
CA ASP A 93 0.12 10.98 7.58
C ASP A 93 0.57 11.45 6.20
N VAL A 94 -0.20 12.33 5.57
CA VAL A 94 0.11 12.88 4.24
C VAL A 94 0.62 14.33 4.27
N ARG A 95 1.21 14.75 5.39
CA ARG A 95 1.96 16.01 5.48
C ARG A 95 3.28 15.94 4.70
N ASP A 96 3.75 17.11 4.28
CA ASP A 96 5.00 17.26 3.53
C ASP A 96 6.10 17.71 4.50
N SER A 97 6.65 18.92 4.31
CA SER A 97 7.62 19.51 5.24
C SER A 97 7.02 19.81 6.63
N ASP A 98 5.70 19.97 6.71
CA ASP A 98 4.95 20.21 7.94
C ASP A 98 4.72 18.95 8.78
N HIS A 99 5.35 17.83 8.44
CA HIS A 99 5.43 16.65 9.30
C HIS A 99 6.34 16.89 10.53
N ILE A 100 7.27 17.84 10.47
CA ILE A 100 8.14 18.17 11.60
C ILE A 100 7.35 18.65 12.82
N GLY A 101 7.89 18.40 14.03
CA GLY A 101 7.26 18.80 15.29
C GLY A 101 6.33 17.77 15.93
N GLY A 102 6.19 16.59 15.34
CA GLY A 102 5.51 15.46 15.94
C GLY A 102 4.56 14.78 14.97
N HIS A 103 4.18 13.54 15.29
CA HIS A 103 3.27 12.71 14.49
C HIS A 103 2.55 11.69 15.37
N ILE A 104 1.43 11.17 14.89
CA ILE A 104 0.67 10.13 15.60
C ILE A 104 1.53 8.87 15.70
N ARG A 105 1.60 8.30 16.91
CA ARG A 105 2.45 7.14 17.21
C ARG A 105 2.17 5.98 16.27
N GLY A 106 3.22 5.49 15.60
CA GLY A 106 3.13 4.36 14.67
C GLY A 106 2.40 4.67 13.35
N SER A 107 2.13 5.94 13.03
CA SER A 107 1.60 6.32 11.73
C SER A 107 2.61 6.05 10.61
N THR A 108 2.10 5.77 9.41
CA THR A 108 2.93 5.70 8.19
C THR A 108 2.99 7.07 7.56
N TRP A 109 4.19 7.65 7.48
CA TRP A 109 4.40 8.91 6.76
C TRP A 109 4.46 8.67 5.26
N LEU A 110 3.55 9.30 4.53
CA LEU A 110 3.49 9.28 3.07
C LEU A 110 3.18 10.68 2.53
N PRO A 111 4.20 11.51 2.24
CA PRO A 111 4.03 12.88 1.77
C PRO A 111 3.10 13.00 0.56
N SER A 112 2.38 14.12 0.47
CA SER A 112 1.34 14.32 -0.54
C SER A 112 1.89 14.38 -1.96
N ASN A 113 3.11 14.90 -2.14
CA ASN A 113 3.83 14.91 -3.41
C ASN A 113 4.24 13.51 -3.90
N GLU A 114 4.34 12.53 -3.00
CA GLU A 114 4.71 11.15 -3.34
C GLU A 114 3.50 10.23 -3.55
N LEU A 115 2.34 10.67 -3.07
CA LEU A 115 1.11 9.90 -3.08
C LEU A 115 0.77 9.39 -4.49
N ASP A 116 1.11 10.17 -5.51
CA ASP A 116 0.73 9.91 -6.88
C ASP A 116 1.16 8.55 -7.41
N TYR A 117 2.39 8.16 -7.09
CA TYR A 117 3.01 6.92 -7.54
C TYR A 117 3.05 5.85 -6.44
N LYS A 118 2.95 6.22 -5.15
CA LYS A 118 2.95 5.26 -4.02
C LYS A 118 1.58 4.71 -3.67
N THR A 119 0.47 5.33 -4.08
CA THR A 119 -0.88 4.82 -3.76
C THR A 119 -1.10 3.34 -4.14
N PRO A 120 -0.67 2.84 -5.31
CA PRO A 120 -0.84 1.42 -5.66
C PRO A 120 -0.13 0.47 -4.70
N GLU A 121 1.06 0.85 -4.21
CA GLU A 121 1.79 0.11 -3.20
C GLU A 121 1.08 0.17 -1.84
N LEU A 122 0.64 1.37 -1.44
CA LEU A 122 -0.11 1.59 -0.21
C LEU A 122 -1.37 0.70 -0.14
N VAL A 123 -2.13 0.60 -1.24
CA VAL A 123 -3.32 -0.27 -1.33
C VAL A 123 -2.97 -1.75 -1.09
N ARG A 124 -1.82 -2.21 -1.59
CA ARG A 124 -1.36 -3.60 -1.39
C ARG A 124 -0.93 -3.84 0.04
N THR A 125 -0.21 -2.91 0.64
CA THR A 125 0.28 -3.01 2.03
C THR A 125 -0.85 -2.95 3.04
N LEU A 126 -1.84 -2.08 2.81
CA LEU A 126 -2.97 -1.88 3.72
C LEU A 126 -4.12 -2.85 3.48
N ARG A 127 -3.97 -3.85 2.61
CA ARG A 127 -5.05 -4.79 2.22
C ARG A 127 -5.68 -5.53 3.40
N ASP A 128 -4.87 -5.86 4.41
CA ASP A 128 -5.29 -6.69 5.56
C ASP A 128 -5.75 -5.84 6.75
N LYS A 129 -5.68 -4.52 6.63
CA LYS A 129 -6.15 -3.57 7.63
C LYS A 129 -7.67 -3.43 7.52
N ASP A 130 -8.35 -3.45 8.65
CA ASP A 130 -9.80 -3.27 8.69
C ASP A 130 -10.17 -1.77 8.66
N VAL A 131 -9.31 -0.93 9.25
CA VAL A 131 -9.50 0.52 9.33
C VAL A 131 -8.25 1.25 8.83
N VAL A 132 -8.45 2.21 7.93
CA VAL A 132 -7.41 3.11 7.42
C VAL A 132 -7.84 4.56 7.67
N VAL A 133 -7.01 5.34 8.34
CA VAL A 133 -7.27 6.75 8.66
C VAL A 133 -6.23 7.62 7.97
N PHE A 134 -6.67 8.55 7.12
CA PHE A 134 -5.81 9.55 6.50
C PHE A 134 -5.88 10.88 7.26
N HIS A 135 -4.77 11.60 7.36
CA HIS A 135 -4.78 12.96 7.88
C HIS A 135 -3.69 13.82 7.24
N CYS A 136 -3.82 15.14 7.36
CA CYS A 136 -2.70 16.06 7.13
C CYS A 136 -2.56 17.01 8.34
N ALA A 137 -2.09 18.25 8.15
CA ALA A 137 -2.05 19.24 9.24
C ALA A 137 -3.46 19.61 9.73
N LEU A 138 -4.33 20.07 8.83
CA LEU A 138 -5.71 20.50 9.16
C LEU A 138 -6.80 19.55 8.63
N SER A 139 -6.42 18.58 7.78
CA SER A 139 -7.33 17.66 7.08
C SER A 139 -8.44 18.31 6.24
N GLN A 140 -8.19 19.51 5.68
CA GLN A 140 -9.17 20.21 4.82
C GLN A 140 -9.00 19.92 3.33
N GLN A 141 -7.78 19.61 2.87
CA GLN A 141 -7.48 19.39 1.44
C GLN A 141 -6.67 18.10 1.19
N ARG A 142 -5.41 18.05 1.66
CA ARG A 142 -4.50 16.91 1.43
C ARG A 142 -5.05 15.59 2.00
N GLY A 143 -5.55 15.58 3.24
CA GLY A 143 -6.16 14.40 3.86
C GLY A 143 -7.35 13.83 3.07
N PRO A 144 -8.42 14.62 2.81
CA PRO A 144 -9.55 14.17 2.00
C PRO A 144 -9.17 13.73 0.58
N SER A 145 -8.27 14.46 -0.08
CA SER A 145 -7.80 14.12 -1.42
C SER A 145 -7.05 12.78 -1.43
N ALA A 146 -6.25 12.53 -0.40
CA ALA A 146 -5.51 11.28 -0.27
C ALA A 146 -6.40 10.07 -0.03
N ALA A 147 -7.38 10.20 0.89
CA ALA A 147 -8.38 9.18 1.13
C ALA A 147 -9.17 8.86 -0.15
N LEU A 148 -9.60 9.89 -0.88
CA LEU A 148 -10.33 9.71 -2.14
C LEU A 148 -9.47 8.99 -3.20
N ARG A 149 -8.19 9.35 -3.32
CA ARG A 149 -7.26 8.70 -4.26
C ARG A 149 -7.06 7.23 -3.90
N TYR A 150 -6.84 6.94 -2.62
CA TYR A 150 -6.73 5.58 -2.10
C TYR A 150 -7.98 4.75 -2.42
N LEU A 151 -9.17 5.30 -2.19
CA LEU A 151 -10.43 4.60 -2.47
C LEU A 151 -10.62 4.26 -3.95
N ARG A 152 -10.31 5.20 -4.84
CA ARG A 152 -10.38 4.98 -6.30
C ARG A 152 -9.37 3.93 -6.75
N GLU A 153 -8.16 3.99 -6.23
CA GLU A 153 -7.10 3.03 -6.55
C GLU A 153 -7.41 1.64 -5.99
N LYS A 154 -7.97 1.56 -4.79
CA LYS A 154 -8.47 0.31 -4.21
C LYS A 154 -9.58 -0.29 -5.05
N GLN A 155 -10.54 0.51 -5.52
CA GLN A 155 -11.58 0.03 -6.44
C GLN A 155 -10.99 -0.48 -7.76
N ARG A 156 -9.91 0.12 -8.25
CA ARG A 156 -9.21 -0.28 -9.47
C ARG A 156 -8.44 -1.60 -9.30
N LEU A 157 -7.74 -1.77 -8.18
CA LEU A 157 -6.86 -2.91 -7.92
C LEU A 157 -7.60 -4.11 -7.28
N ASP A 158 -8.60 -3.86 -6.46
CA ASP A 158 -9.41 -4.86 -5.77
C ASP A 158 -10.90 -4.53 -5.85
N PRO A 159 -11.52 -4.64 -7.05
CA PRO A 159 -12.93 -4.32 -7.27
C PRO A 159 -13.89 -5.24 -6.50
N GLY A 160 -13.39 -6.32 -5.90
CA GLY A 160 -14.17 -7.26 -5.11
C GLY A 160 -14.12 -7.00 -3.61
N SER A 161 -13.18 -6.19 -3.11
CA SER A 161 -13.18 -5.74 -1.72
C SER A 161 -14.16 -4.59 -1.54
N GLY A 162 -15.19 -4.79 -0.71
CA GLY A 162 -16.11 -3.70 -0.38
C GLY A 162 -15.39 -2.60 0.42
N VAL A 163 -15.77 -1.36 0.17
CA VAL A 163 -15.45 -0.22 1.05
C VAL A 163 -16.75 0.18 1.72
N GLU A 164 -16.72 0.36 3.03
CA GLU A 164 -17.85 0.94 3.75
C GLU A 164 -17.88 2.44 3.47
N SER A 165 -18.91 2.92 2.77
CA SER A 165 -19.11 4.34 2.48
C SER A 165 -20.38 4.84 3.15
N LYS A 166 -20.44 6.16 3.42
CA LYS A 166 -21.52 6.82 4.17
C LYS A 166 -22.94 6.62 3.57
N ARG A 167 -23.05 6.09 2.35
CA ARG A 167 -24.29 5.98 1.56
C ARG A 167 -24.95 4.60 1.56
N GLU A 168 -24.51 3.65 2.38
CA GLU A 168 -25.24 2.38 2.51
C GLU A 168 -26.55 2.60 3.30
N VAL A 169 -27.62 2.92 2.56
CA VAL A 169 -29.00 2.77 3.02
C VAL A 169 -29.21 1.28 3.30
N LYS A 170 -29.53 0.97 4.56
CA LYS A 170 -29.95 -0.37 5.00
C LYS A 170 -31.30 -0.72 4.38
N GLU A 171 -31.33 -1.76 3.56
CA GLU A 171 -32.51 -2.61 3.37
C GLU A 171 -32.07 -4.08 3.31
N GLY A 172 -32.74 -4.93 4.09
CA GLY A 172 -32.74 -6.38 3.93
C GLY A 172 -32.02 -7.16 5.03
N GLU A 173 -32.82 -7.70 5.96
CA GLU A 173 -32.45 -8.63 7.03
C GLU A 173 -32.07 -10.03 6.51
N GLY A 174 -31.35 -10.81 7.33
CA GLY A 174 -31.19 -12.25 7.16
C GLY A 174 -29.99 -12.83 7.91
N GLU A 175 -30.20 -13.21 9.16
CA GLU A 175 -29.33 -14.16 9.89
C GLU A 175 -29.42 -15.55 9.24
N VAL A 176 -28.29 -16.26 9.08
CA VAL A 176 -28.13 -17.68 9.48
C VAL A 176 -26.63 -17.95 9.71
N GLN A 177 -26.34 -18.58 10.85
CA GLN A 177 -25.02 -19.04 11.33
C GLN A 177 -24.40 -20.14 10.46
N LYS A 178 -23.06 -20.26 10.49
CA LYS A 178 -22.35 -21.55 10.50
C LYS A 178 -20.92 -21.39 11.03
N GLU A 179 -20.62 -22.13 12.09
CA GLU A 179 -19.27 -22.46 12.53
C GLU A 179 -18.78 -23.75 11.83
N ALA A 180 -17.53 -23.78 11.38
CA ALA A 180 -16.59 -24.92 11.47
C ALA A 180 -15.26 -24.62 10.73
N ASP A 181 -14.22 -24.35 11.53
CA ASP A 181 -12.84 -24.88 11.54
C ASP A 181 -11.84 -24.86 10.34
N VAL A 182 -10.59 -24.57 10.73
CA VAL A 182 -9.23 -24.69 10.13
C VAL A 182 -8.85 -23.92 8.84
N GLY A 183 -7.91 -22.98 9.00
CA GLY A 183 -6.73 -22.91 8.14
C GLY A 183 -6.76 -21.93 6.97
N ALA A 184 -6.30 -20.70 7.23
CA ALA A 184 -5.63 -19.78 6.29
C ALA A 184 -6.33 -19.32 4.98
N GLU A 185 -7.53 -19.80 4.63
CA GLU A 185 -8.10 -19.49 3.32
C GLU A 185 -9.60 -19.18 3.39
N GLN A 186 -10.00 -18.30 4.31
CA GLN A 186 -11.35 -17.71 4.33
C GLN A 186 -11.40 -16.44 5.19
N ARG A 187 -10.54 -15.45 4.90
CA ARG A 187 -10.82 -14.06 5.33
C ARG A 187 -11.89 -13.52 4.38
N ALA A 188 -13.13 -13.96 4.58
CA ALA A 188 -14.32 -13.45 3.89
C ALA A 188 -14.16 -11.93 3.79
N LYS A 189 -14.14 -11.40 2.55
CA LYS A 189 -13.77 -10.02 2.19
C LYS A 189 -14.47 -9.00 3.09
N LYS A 190 -13.87 -8.72 4.25
CA LYS A 190 -14.39 -7.72 5.19
C LYS A 190 -14.29 -6.38 4.49
N LYS A 191 -15.36 -5.58 4.60
CA LYS A 191 -15.35 -4.22 4.05
C LYS A 191 -14.31 -3.42 4.83
N GLN A 192 -13.38 -2.78 4.12
CA GLN A 192 -12.39 -1.91 4.75
C GLN A 192 -13.03 -0.53 4.99
N LYS A 193 -12.86 0.00 6.19
CA LYS A 193 -13.31 1.35 6.55
C LYS A 193 -12.20 2.35 6.29
N VAL A 194 -12.52 3.43 5.58
CA VAL A 194 -11.57 4.51 5.29
C VAL A 194 -12.11 5.83 5.85
N TYR A 195 -11.32 6.45 6.72
CA TYR A 195 -11.65 7.70 7.39
C TYR A 195 -10.65 8.81 7.08
N VAL A 196 -11.10 10.04 7.26
CA VAL A 196 -10.25 11.22 7.39
C VAL A 196 -10.31 11.73 8.82
N LEU A 197 -9.16 11.96 9.47
CA LEU A 197 -9.11 12.53 10.81
C LEU A 197 -9.52 14.01 10.77
N ARG A 198 -10.60 14.36 11.47
CA ARG A 198 -11.05 15.77 11.60
C ARG A 198 -10.00 16.60 12.32
N GLY A 199 -9.78 17.83 11.85
CA GLY A 199 -8.81 18.75 12.45
C GLY A 199 -7.34 18.43 12.16
N GLY A 200 -7.06 17.26 11.59
CA GLY A 200 -5.71 16.80 11.26
C GLY A 200 -4.80 16.72 12.49
N PHE A 201 -3.50 16.85 12.25
CA PHE A 201 -2.50 16.81 13.31
C PHE A 201 -2.52 18.06 14.20
N THR A 202 -2.98 19.20 13.71
CA THR A 202 -3.07 20.45 14.50
C THR A 202 -3.99 20.28 15.70
N GLU A 203 -5.23 19.81 15.50
CA GLU A 203 -6.14 19.56 16.63
C GLU A 203 -5.73 18.32 17.46
N TRP A 204 -5.05 17.35 16.83
CA TRP A 204 -4.51 16.20 17.55
C TRP A 204 -3.48 16.64 18.59
N GLN A 205 -2.47 17.40 18.16
CA GLN A 205 -1.35 17.78 19.02
C GLN A 205 -1.77 18.75 20.13
N GLU A 206 -2.78 19.61 19.90
CA GLU A 206 -3.34 20.48 20.94
C GLU A 206 -3.82 19.69 22.16
N LYS A 207 -4.35 18.48 21.93
CA LYS A 207 -4.94 17.65 22.99
C LYS A 207 -4.03 16.51 23.45
N TYR A 208 -3.34 15.88 22.52
CA TYR A 208 -2.57 14.65 22.73
C TYR A 208 -1.08 14.79 22.40
N GLY A 209 -0.60 16.00 22.10
CA GLY A 209 0.79 16.23 21.70
C GLY A 209 1.80 15.82 22.78
N ALA A 210 1.53 16.18 24.03
CA ALA A 210 2.37 15.84 25.18
C ALA A 210 2.24 14.36 25.63
N ASP A 211 1.29 13.59 25.10
CA ASP A 211 1.11 12.18 25.45
C ASP A 211 1.97 11.29 24.54
N GLU A 212 3.12 10.84 25.06
CA GLU A 212 4.05 9.97 24.34
C GLU A 212 3.45 8.61 23.94
N ARG A 213 2.34 8.20 24.56
CA ARG A 213 1.65 6.95 24.18
C ARG A 213 0.90 7.11 22.87
N LEU A 214 0.52 8.33 22.53
CA LEU A 214 -0.29 8.67 21.37
C LEU A 214 0.48 9.43 20.30
N THR A 215 1.53 10.15 20.68
CA THR A 215 2.28 11.05 19.80
C THR A 215 3.78 10.78 19.92
N GLU A 216 4.46 10.68 18.79
CA GLU A 216 5.91 10.47 18.70
C GLU A 216 6.61 11.74 18.17
N GLY A 217 7.77 12.05 18.75
CA GLY A 217 8.63 13.17 18.30
C GLY A 217 8.00 14.55 18.45
N TRP A 218 7.03 14.71 19.36
CA TRP A 218 6.39 15.99 19.62
C TRP A 218 7.39 16.99 20.23
N GLN A 219 7.43 18.19 19.68
CA GLN A 219 8.35 19.24 20.11
C GLN A 219 7.54 20.45 20.57
N LYS A 220 7.49 20.68 21.88
CA LYS A 220 6.71 21.77 22.48
C LYS A 220 7.05 23.13 21.85
N ASP A 221 8.33 23.40 21.63
CA ASP A 221 8.82 24.68 21.10
C ASP A 221 8.28 25.00 19.69
N ILE A 222 7.98 23.98 18.89
CA ILE A 222 7.40 24.17 17.54
C ILE A 222 5.93 24.60 17.63
N TRP A 223 5.21 24.20 18.68
CA TRP A 223 3.77 24.43 18.83
C TRP A 223 3.42 25.55 19.82
N GLU A 224 4.32 25.90 20.75
CA GLU A 224 4.10 26.92 21.78
C GLU A 224 4.01 28.34 21.21
N PHE A 225 4.74 28.64 20.13
CA PHE A 225 4.73 29.96 19.50
C PHE A 225 3.71 30.12 18.37
N GLY A 226 2.93 29.06 18.11
CA GLY A 226 1.95 29.02 17.02
C GLY A 226 2.61 28.91 15.64
N TYR A 227 1.87 28.31 14.71
CA TYR A 227 2.20 28.22 13.29
C TYR A 227 1.35 29.21 12.49
#